data_AF-A0A4Y3ITL3-F1
#
_entry.id   AF-A0A4Y3ITL3-F1
#
_cell.length_a   1.000
_cell.length_b   1.000
_cell.length_c   1.000
_cell.angle_alpha   90.00
_cell.angle_beta   90.00
_cell.angle_gamma   90.00
#
_symmetry.space_group_name_H-M   'P 1'
#
loop_
_entity.id
_entity.type
_entity.pdbx_description
1 polymer ?
#
loop_
_entity_poly.entity_id
_entity_poly.type
_entity_poly.pdbx_seq_one_letter_code
_entity_poly.pdbx_strand_id
1 'polypeptide(L)'
;MTVHTPPQSYMLRDIVEVSAAPSVSWMPQTIGWKVVGVIALVCILVWAYKSFTVWWSNRYRREAMASLNLIFEACKSVESTDSAYRQQISQDVYGVLKLVLSAVNPQTPSLYGLPFLQSLDAQTQPIHDIFESKWSHWPDSLLVKQNALTKAELLDLIADSQGWVKQHAALAKNVQGEMSDA
;
A
#
# COMPACT_ATOMS: atom_id res chain seq x y z
N MET A 1 51.78 -41.63 21.79
CA MET A 1 50.68 -41.59 20.81
C MET A 1 51.07 -42.49 19.66
N THR A 2 50.51 -43.70 19.60
CA THR A 2 50.87 -44.73 18.62
C THR A 2 50.18 -44.45 17.30
N VAL A 3 50.96 -44.23 16.25
CA VAL A 3 50.50 -44.08 14.88
C VAL A 3 50.05 -45.46 14.38
N HIS A 4 48.76 -45.62 14.09
CA HIS A 4 48.22 -46.84 13.50
C HIS A 4 48.41 -46.81 11.99
N THR A 5 49.41 -47.55 11.50
CA THR A 5 49.60 -47.78 10.07
C THR A 5 48.52 -48.76 9.59
N PRO A 6 47.73 -48.43 8.55
CA PRO A 6 46.73 -49.34 8.03
C PRO A 6 47.41 -50.61 7.47
N PRO A 7 46.81 -51.81 7.65
CA PRO A 7 47.36 -53.05 7.12
C PRO A 7 47.36 -53.00 5.60
N GLN A 8 48.56 -53.03 5.00
CA GLN A 8 48.74 -53.04 3.55
C GLN A 8 48.45 -54.44 3.01
N SER A 9 47.17 -54.72 2.72
CA SER A 9 46.79 -55.93 1.99
C SER A 9 47.34 -55.86 0.56
N TYR A 10 47.84 -56.98 0.04
CA TYR A 10 48.47 -57.08 -1.29
C TYR A 10 47.53 -56.63 -2.43
N MET A 11 46.20 -56.65 -2.20
CA MET A 11 45.17 -56.16 -3.11
C MET A 11 45.18 -54.63 -3.34
N LEU A 12 45.80 -53.85 -2.45
CA LEU A 12 45.85 -52.38 -2.55
C LEU A 12 47.17 -51.86 -3.15
N ARG A 13 48.14 -52.74 -3.41
CA ARG A 13 49.50 -52.37 -3.87
C ARG A 13 49.51 -51.78 -5.28
N ASP A 14 48.58 -52.23 -6.13
CA ASP A 14 48.49 -51.87 -7.55
C ASP A 14 47.40 -50.84 -7.85
N ILE A 15 46.69 -50.34 -6.83
CA ILE A 15 45.75 -49.23 -7.02
C ILE A 15 46.57 -47.94 -7.09
N VAL A 16 46.80 -47.47 -8.31
CA VAL A 16 47.36 -46.14 -8.58
C VAL A 16 46.41 -45.09 -7.99
N GLU A 17 46.86 -44.34 -6.98
CA GLU A 17 46.14 -43.17 -6.50
C GLU A 17 46.00 -42.17 -7.66
N VAL A 18 44.80 -42.10 -8.24
CA VAL A 18 44.47 -41.08 -9.22
C VAL A 18 44.42 -39.75 -8.49
N SER A 19 45.40 -38.89 -8.73
CA SER A 19 45.41 -37.52 -8.21
C SER A 19 44.09 -36.84 -8.55
N ALA A 20 43.36 -36.37 -7.55
CA ALA A 20 42.11 -35.65 -7.76
C ALA A 20 42.36 -34.48 -8.73
N ALA A 21 41.51 -34.35 -9.75
CA ALA A 21 41.65 -33.27 -10.73
C ALA A 21 41.65 -31.92 -9.98
N PRO A 22 42.48 -30.95 -10.41
CA PRO A 22 42.49 -29.63 -9.80
C PRO A 22 41.07 -29.05 -9.85
N SER A 23 40.64 -28.46 -8.74
CA SER A 23 39.30 -27.91 -8.62
C SER A 23 39.04 -26.90 -9.74
N VAL A 24 38.02 -27.18 -10.56
CA VAL A 24 37.62 -26.27 -11.62
C VAL A 24 37.11 -25.00 -10.95
N SER A 25 37.75 -23.87 -11.25
CA SER A 25 37.28 -22.57 -10.79
C SER A 25 35.92 -22.28 -11.43
N TRP A 26 34.88 -22.26 -10.61
CA TRP A 26 33.52 -21.87 -11.00
C TRP A 26 33.38 -20.35 -11.16
N MET A 27 34.45 -19.59 -10.92
CA MET A 27 34.45 -18.15 -11.14
C MET A 27 34.46 -17.87 -12.65
N PRO A 28 33.50 -17.13 -13.16
CA PRO A 28 33.40 -16.93 -14.60
C PRO A 28 34.55 -16.06 -15.12
N GLN A 29 35.39 -16.63 -15.99
CA GLN A 29 36.49 -15.93 -16.65
C GLN A 29 36.01 -15.04 -17.82
N THR A 30 34.76 -15.20 -18.27
CA THR A 30 34.21 -14.57 -19.47
C THR A 30 33.51 -13.24 -19.21
N ILE A 31 33.66 -12.29 -20.14
CA ILE A 31 33.02 -10.96 -20.12
C ILE A 31 31.49 -11.07 -20.07
N GLY A 32 30.92 -12.18 -20.53
CA GLY A 32 29.47 -12.43 -20.50
C GLY A 32 28.84 -12.26 -19.12
N TRP A 33 29.54 -12.60 -18.04
CA TRP A 33 29.01 -12.40 -16.68
C TRP A 33 28.99 -10.94 -16.24
N LYS A 34 29.88 -10.10 -16.79
CA LYS A 34 29.79 -8.64 -16.60
C LYS A 34 28.55 -8.10 -17.30
N VAL A 35 28.24 -8.58 -18.50
CA VAL A 35 27.02 -8.21 -19.24
C VAL A 35 25.78 -8.64 -18.46
N VAL A 36 25.74 -9.89 -17.96
CA VAL A 36 24.66 -10.37 -17.09
C VAL A 36 24.53 -9.51 -15.83
N GLY A 37 25.64 -9.17 -15.18
CA GLY A 37 25.65 -8.31 -14.00
C GLY A 37 25.09 -6.92 -14.28
N VAL A 38 25.44 -6.30 -15.41
CA VAL A 38 24.90 -5.00 -15.84
C VAL A 38 23.40 -5.11 -16.12
N ILE A 39 22.95 -6.14 -16.83
CA ILE A 39 21.52 -6.36 -17.11
C ILE A 39 20.75 -6.54 -15.79
N ALA A 40 21.24 -7.37 -14.88
CA ALA A 40 20.63 -7.59 -13.58
C ALA A 40 20.54 -6.28 -12.77
N LEU A 41 21.61 -5.48 -12.78
CA LEU A 41 21.63 -4.19 -12.10
C LEU A 41 20.59 -3.23 -12.68
N VAL A 42 20.47 -3.13 -14.00
CA VAL A 42 19.45 -2.30 -14.65
C VAL A 42 18.04 -2.77 -14.27
N CYS A 43 17.78 -4.08 -14.30
CA CYS A 43 16.49 -4.64 -13.86
C CYS A 43 16.17 -4.28 -12.41
N ILE A 44 17.15 -4.37 -11.50
CA ILE A 44 16.99 -4.00 -10.10
C ILE A 44 16.67 -2.51 -9.97
N LEU A 45 17.38 -1.64 -10.69
CA LEU A 45 17.12 -0.19 -10.64
C LEU A 45 15.73 0.17 -11.15
N VAL A 46 15.30 -0.42 -12.27
CA VAL A 46 13.95 -0.21 -12.80
C VAL A 46 12.89 -0.70 -11.82
N TRP A 47 13.10 -1.88 -11.22
CA TRP A 47 12.18 -2.42 -10.23
C TRP A 47 12.12 -1.57 -8.96
N ALA A 48 13.27 -1.13 -8.46
CA ALA A 48 13.36 -0.23 -7.31
C ALA A 48 12.68 1.10 -7.58
N TYR A 49 12.91 1.70 -8.75
CA TYR A 49 12.26 2.96 -9.15
C TYR A 49 10.74 2.82 -9.19
N LYS A 50 10.21 1.79 -9.87
CA LYS A 50 8.76 1.53 -9.94
C LYS A 50 8.18 1.25 -8.56
N SER A 51 8.89 0.51 -7.71
CA SER A 51 8.43 0.22 -6.35
C SER A 51 8.43 1.48 -5.49
N PHE A 52 9.42 2.34 -5.65
CA PHE A 52 9.53 3.61 -4.94
C PHE A 52 8.43 4.59 -5.35
N THR A 53 8.13 4.72 -6.65
CA THR A 53 7.04 5.60 -7.11
C THR A 53 5.67 5.13 -6.63
N VAL A 54 5.42 3.82 -6.64
CA VAL A 54 4.19 3.23 -6.06
C VAL A 54 4.14 3.45 -4.55
N TRP A 55 5.27 3.29 -3.85
CA TRP A 55 5.35 3.52 -2.41
C TRP A 55 5.07 4.98 -2.05
N TRP A 56 5.67 5.91 -2.80
CA TRP A 56 5.47 7.35 -2.61
C TRP A 56 4.01 7.75 -2.87
N SER A 57 3.42 7.23 -3.95
CA SER A 57 2.00 7.44 -4.25
C SER A 57 1.12 6.89 -3.13
N ASN A 58 1.44 5.74 -2.52
CA ASN A 58 0.65 5.21 -1.40
C ASN A 58 0.90 5.90 -0.05
N ARG A 59 1.75 6.93 0.03
CA ARG A 59 2.02 7.65 1.29
C ARG A 59 0.78 8.34 1.83
N TYR A 60 0.01 9.02 0.99
CA TYR A 60 -1.22 9.70 1.42
C TYR A 60 -2.21 8.73 2.04
N ARG A 61 -2.29 7.49 1.56
CA ARG A 61 -3.19 6.45 2.12
C ARG A 61 -2.81 6.10 3.54
N ARG A 62 -1.51 6.00 3.83
CA ARG A 62 -0.99 5.69 5.18
C ARG A 62 -1.29 6.83 6.14
N GLU A 63 -1.07 8.07 5.71
CA GLU A 63 -1.36 9.26 6.52
C GLU A 63 -2.86 9.39 6.78
N ALA A 64 -3.71 9.25 5.75
CA ALA A 64 -5.16 9.28 5.90
C ALA A 64 -5.68 8.16 6.82
N MET A 65 -5.16 6.95 6.70
CA MET A 65 -5.49 5.83 7.59
C MET A 65 -5.09 6.10 9.03
N ALA A 66 -3.89 6.64 9.26
CA ALA A 66 -3.43 7.00 10.59
C ALA A 66 -4.36 8.06 11.21
N SER A 67 -4.73 9.10 10.46
CA SER A 67 -5.68 10.12 10.91
C SER A 67 -7.05 9.52 11.24
N LEU A 68 -7.63 8.69 10.36
CA LEU A 68 -8.93 8.05 10.61
C LEU A 68 -8.88 7.11 11.83
N ASN A 69 -7.78 6.40 12.06
CA ASN A 69 -7.62 5.57 13.26
C ASN A 69 -7.57 6.40 14.55
N LEU A 70 -6.85 7.52 14.54
CA LEU A 70 -6.81 8.42 15.69
C LEU A 70 -8.21 9.00 15.99
N ILE A 71 -8.93 9.42 14.94
CA ILE A 71 -10.31 9.92 15.06
C ILE A 71 -11.25 8.83 15.58
N PHE A 72 -11.10 7.59 15.10
CA PHE A 72 -11.87 6.43 15.58
C PHE A 72 -11.68 6.20 17.08
N GLU A 73 -10.44 6.17 17.56
CA GLU A 73 -10.13 5.97 18.98
C GLU A 73 -10.62 7.16 19.84
N ALA A 74 -10.51 8.39 19.33
CA ALA A 74 -11.04 9.58 20.00
C ALA A 74 -12.58 9.56 20.09
N CYS A 75 -13.27 9.06 19.06
CA CYS A 75 -14.73 8.91 19.07
C CYS A 75 -15.17 7.78 20.01
N LYS A 76 -14.41 6.69 20.09
CA LYS A 76 -14.73 5.52 20.90
C LYS A 76 -14.52 5.77 22.39
N SER A 77 -13.41 6.40 22.76
CA SER A 77 -13.01 6.62 24.15
C SER A 77 -13.85 7.68 24.87
N VAL A 78 -14.46 8.60 24.13
CA VAL A 78 -15.22 9.71 24.70
C VAL A 78 -16.72 9.35 24.73
N GLU A 79 -17.29 9.25 25.93
CA GLU A 79 -18.74 9.11 26.17
C GLU A 79 -19.42 10.49 26.22
N SER A 80 -19.09 11.40 25.29
CA SER A 80 -19.65 12.75 25.30
C SER A 80 -21.00 12.79 24.60
N THR A 81 -22.02 13.27 25.30
CA THR A 81 -23.31 13.63 24.68
C THR A 81 -23.24 14.97 23.92
N ASP A 82 -22.13 15.70 24.02
CA ASP A 82 -21.94 17.00 23.37
C ASP A 82 -22.00 16.89 21.84
N SER A 83 -22.97 17.59 21.24
CA SER A 83 -23.14 17.64 19.79
C SER A 83 -22.04 18.42 19.09
N ALA A 84 -21.41 19.40 19.77
CA ALA A 84 -20.33 20.19 19.20
C ALA A 84 -19.07 19.34 18.98
N TYR A 85 -18.73 18.47 19.95
CA TYR A 85 -17.62 17.52 19.81
C TYR A 85 -17.86 16.52 18.68
N ARG A 86 -19.06 15.96 18.58
CA ARG A 86 -19.44 15.05 17.47
C ARG A 86 -19.37 15.74 16.10
N GLN A 87 -19.79 17.00 16.03
CA GLN A 87 -19.66 17.78 14.80
C GLN A 87 -18.19 18.02 14.41
N GLN A 88 -17.31 18.30 15.38
CA GLN A 88 -15.88 18.46 15.13
C GLN A 88 -15.27 17.19 14.54
N ILE A 89 -15.55 16.03 15.16
CA ILE A 89 -15.10 14.72 14.63
C ILE A 89 -15.60 14.52 13.20
N SER A 90 -16.86 14.83 12.93
CA SER A 90 -17.46 14.74 11.59
C SER A 90 -16.72 15.60 10.56
N GLN A 91 -16.33 16.82 10.95
CA GLN A 91 -15.55 17.74 10.11
C GLN A 91 -14.12 17.24 9.87
N ASP A 92 -13.49 16.63 10.87
CA ASP A 92 -12.16 16.05 10.74
C ASP A 92 -12.19 14.88 9.73
N VAL A 93 -13.21 14.02 9.79
CA VAL A 93 -13.42 12.95 8.81
C VAL A 93 -13.60 13.51 7.40
N TYR A 94 -14.44 14.55 7.25
CA TYR A 94 -14.64 15.23 5.96
C TYR A 94 -13.32 15.79 5.42
N GLY A 95 -12.52 16.44 6.28
CA GLY A 95 -11.22 16.99 5.91
C GLY A 95 -10.24 15.93 5.40
N VAL A 96 -10.17 14.77 6.07
CA VAL A 96 -9.32 13.66 5.65
C VAL A 96 -9.78 13.09 4.31
N LEU A 97 -11.08 12.82 4.14
CA LEU A 97 -11.62 12.30 2.89
C LEU A 97 -11.44 13.28 1.72
N LYS A 98 -11.62 14.58 1.96
CA LYS A 98 -11.37 15.62 0.97
C LYS A 98 -9.90 15.67 0.56
N LEU A 99 -8.97 15.51 1.50
CA LEU A 99 -7.55 15.46 1.21
C LEU A 99 -7.20 14.26 0.33
N VAL A 100 -7.72 13.07 0.68
CA VAL A 100 -7.55 11.84 -0.13
C VAL A 100 -8.15 12.00 -1.52
N LEU A 101 -9.35 12.56 -1.62
CA LEU A 101 -10.02 12.86 -2.89
C LEU A 101 -9.16 13.77 -3.77
N SER A 102 -8.57 14.83 -3.21
CA SER A 102 -7.69 15.72 -3.97
C SER A 102 -6.38 15.04 -4.42
N ALA A 103 -5.86 14.10 -3.62
CA ALA A 103 -4.68 13.34 -3.95
C ALA A 103 -4.93 12.33 -5.08
N VAL A 104 -6.15 11.77 -5.15
CA VAL A 104 -6.54 10.80 -6.19
C VAL A 104 -7.02 11.50 -7.46
N ASN A 105 -7.76 12.59 -7.33
CA ASN A 105 -8.30 13.38 -8.43
C ASN A 105 -8.07 14.89 -8.21
N PRO A 106 -6.91 15.42 -8.61
CA PRO A 106 -6.56 16.83 -8.40
C PRO A 106 -7.41 17.81 -9.21
N GLN A 107 -8.16 17.33 -10.22
CA GLN A 107 -9.05 18.15 -11.04
C GLN A 107 -10.46 18.30 -10.43
N THR A 108 -10.68 17.74 -9.23
CA THR A 108 -11.98 17.90 -8.56
C THR A 108 -12.17 19.34 -8.08
N PRO A 109 -13.31 19.98 -8.42
CA PRO A 109 -13.70 21.26 -7.83
C PRO A 109 -13.78 21.16 -6.30
N SER A 110 -13.91 22.28 -5.59
CA SER A 110 -14.25 22.27 -4.17
C SER A 110 -15.68 21.72 -3.98
N LEU A 111 -15.82 20.41 -3.91
CA LEU A 111 -17.11 19.73 -3.78
C LEU A 111 -17.58 19.69 -2.33
N TYR A 112 -18.88 19.88 -2.15
CA TYR A 112 -19.60 19.80 -0.89
C TYR A 112 -20.95 19.14 -1.14
N GLY A 113 -21.57 18.55 -0.11
CA GLY A 113 -22.89 17.93 -0.26
C GLY A 113 -22.88 16.62 -1.04
N LEU A 114 -23.97 16.35 -1.75
CA LEU A 114 -24.12 15.16 -2.59
C LEU A 114 -23.04 15.01 -3.68
N PRO A 115 -22.63 16.07 -4.41
CA PRO A 115 -21.55 15.94 -5.40
C PRO A 115 -20.23 15.41 -4.83
N PHE A 116 -19.94 15.70 -3.56
CA PHE A 116 -18.77 15.17 -2.87
C PHE A 116 -18.91 13.65 -2.64
N LEU A 117 -20.06 13.20 -2.14
CA LEU A 117 -20.32 11.77 -1.88
C LEU A 117 -20.29 10.95 -3.18
N GLN A 118 -20.93 11.45 -4.24
CA GLN A 118 -20.89 10.82 -5.57
C GLN A 118 -19.46 10.69 -6.12
N SER A 119 -18.60 11.66 -5.82
CA SER A 119 -17.19 11.61 -6.22
C SER A 119 -16.40 10.55 -5.44
N LEU A 120 -16.76 10.28 -4.18
CA LEU A 120 -16.17 9.16 -3.43
C LEU A 120 -16.61 7.82 -4.03
N ASP A 121 -17.91 7.64 -4.26
CA ASP A 121 -18.47 6.41 -4.83
C ASP A 121 -17.91 6.11 -6.23
N ALA A 122 -17.74 7.15 -7.07
CA ALA A 122 -17.15 7.04 -8.41
C ALA A 122 -15.69 6.54 -8.45
N GLN A 123 -14.96 6.63 -7.33
CA GLN A 123 -13.59 6.13 -7.22
C GLN A 123 -13.50 4.70 -6.71
N THR A 124 -14.61 4.05 -6.41
CA THR A 124 -14.66 2.66 -5.98
C THR A 124 -14.92 1.75 -7.19
N GLN A 125 -14.23 0.62 -7.29
CA GLN A 125 -14.50 -0.41 -8.29
C GLN A 125 -14.76 -1.76 -7.62
N PRO A 126 -15.92 -2.42 -7.88
CA PRO A 126 -17.05 -1.92 -8.66
C PRO A 126 -17.71 -0.69 -8.01
N ILE A 127 -18.42 0.12 -8.82
CA ILE A 127 -19.10 1.33 -8.32
C ILE A 127 -20.13 0.89 -7.29
N HIS A 128 -20.05 1.49 -6.10
CA HIS A 128 -20.92 1.22 -4.98
C HIS A 128 -21.39 2.55 -4.42
N ASP A 129 -22.70 2.78 -4.37
CA ASP A 129 -23.28 4.05 -3.93
C ASP A 129 -23.45 4.10 -2.40
N ILE A 130 -22.44 3.65 -1.65
CA ILE A 130 -22.53 3.53 -0.19
C ILE A 130 -22.59 4.94 0.42
N PHE A 131 -21.77 5.88 -0.04
CA PHE A 131 -21.74 7.22 0.53
C PHE A 131 -22.99 8.02 0.18
N GLU A 132 -23.42 7.99 -1.07
CA GLU A 132 -24.66 8.65 -1.48
C GLU A 132 -25.89 8.08 -0.76
N SER A 133 -26.04 6.75 -0.70
CA SER A 133 -27.24 6.13 -0.11
C SER A 133 -27.29 6.22 1.42
N LYS A 134 -26.20 5.87 2.11
CA LYS A 134 -26.16 5.78 3.57
C LYS A 134 -25.90 7.13 4.24
N TRP A 135 -25.07 7.97 3.62
CA TRP A 135 -24.53 9.19 4.24
C TRP A 135 -25.03 10.49 3.57
N SER A 136 -26.14 10.46 2.82
CA SER A 136 -26.74 11.64 2.18
C SER A 136 -27.01 12.83 3.11
N HIS A 137 -27.32 12.58 4.38
CA HIS A 137 -27.59 13.60 5.40
C HIS A 137 -26.33 14.10 6.12
N TRP A 138 -25.20 13.42 5.96
CA TRP A 138 -23.94 13.78 6.62
C TRP A 138 -23.45 15.19 6.26
N PRO A 139 -23.47 15.65 5.00
CA PRO A 139 -23.01 17.00 4.66
C PRO A 139 -23.76 18.11 5.41
N ASP A 140 -25.05 17.95 5.67
CA ASP A 140 -25.85 18.92 6.42
C ASP A 140 -25.45 18.93 7.91
N SER A 141 -25.08 17.76 8.46
CA SER A 141 -24.59 17.62 9.84
C SER A 141 -23.28 18.38 10.09
N LEU A 142 -22.49 18.65 9.04
CA LEU A 142 -21.23 19.40 9.14
C LEU A 142 -21.46 20.87 9.43
N LEU A 143 -22.60 21.41 8.97
CA LEU A 143 -22.94 22.83 9.06
C LEU A 143 -23.87 23.11 10.25
N VAL A 144 -24.87 22.24 10.46
CA VAL A 144 -25.94 22.47 11.43
C VAL A 144 -25.80 21.55 12.65
N LYS A 145 -25.49 22.14 13.81
CA LYS A 145 -25.35 21.44 15.10
C LYS A 145 -26.50 20.50 15.46
N GLN A 146 -27.72 20.88 15.09
CA GLN A 146 -28.93 20.12 15.42
C GLN A 146 -29.04 18.81 14.63
N ASN A 147 -28.35 18.71 13.50
CA ASN A 147 -28.29 17.53 12.64
C ASN A 147 -27.01 16.72 12.88
N ALA A 148 -26.28 17.01 13.97
CA ALA A 148 -25.04 16.30 14.29
C ALA A 148 -25.30 14.80 14.41
N LEU A 149 -24.48 14.01 13.71
CA LEU A 149 -24.52 12.56 13.73
C LEU A 149 -24.45 12.03 15.17
N THR A 150 -25.15 10.93 15.41
CA THR A 150 -25.02 10.17 16.65
C THR A 150 -23.63 9.54 16.75
N LYS A 151 -23.22 9.15 17.96
CA LYS A 151 -21.94 8.46 18.17
C LYS A 151 -21.85 7.15 17.37
N ALA A 152 -22.95 6.40 17.28
CA ALA A 152 -23.00 5.16 16.52
C ALA A 152 -22.83 5.41 15.02
N GLU A 153 -23.56 6.39 14.48
CA GLU A 153 -23.41 6.79 13.07
C GLU A 153 -22.01 7.31 12.75
N LEU A 154 -21.37 8.07 13.65
CA LEU A 154 -20.00 8.51 13.46
C LEU A 154 -19.00 7.35 13.38
N LEU A 155 -19.14 6.35 14.25
CA LEU A 155 -18.27 5.18 14.21
C LEU A 155 -18.46 4.39 12.91
N ASP A 156 -19.70 4.24 12.45
CA ASP A 156 -20.01 3.60 11.18
C ASP A 156 -19.46 4.40 9.98
N LEU A 157 -19.58 5.72 10.01
CA LEU A 157 -19.04 6.61 8.98
C LEU A 157 -17.51 6.50 8.92
N ILE A 158 -16.83 6.47 10.07
CA ILE A 158 -15.38 6.31 10.12
C ILE A 158 -14.98 4.93 9.58
N ALA A 159 -15.72 3.87 9.92
CA ALA A 159 -15.46 2.52 9.41
C ALA A 159 -15.65 2.45 7.88
N ASP A 160 -16.72 3.02 7.34
CA ASP A 160 -16.96 3.09 5.89
C ASP A 160 -15.87 3.92 5.19
N SER A 161 -15.46 5.04 5.80
CA SER A 161 -14.36 5.88 5.32
C SER A 161 -13.03 5.12 5.28
N GLN A 162 -12.72 4.32 6.29
CA GLN A 162 -11.56 3.45 6.30
C GLN A 162 -11.66 2.36 5.22
N GLY A 163 -12.84 1.76 5.02
CA GLY A 163 -13.08 0.81 3.94
C GLY A 163 -12.76 1.42 2.57
N TRP A 164 -13.27 2.62 2.33
CA TRP A 164 -13.06 3.36 1.10
C TRP A 164 -11.58 3.75 0.87
N VAL A 165 -10.90 4.30 1.88
CA VAL A 165 -9.47 4.65 1.76
C VAL A 165 -8.60 3.41 1.47
N LYS A 166 -9.01 2.20 1.89
CA LYS A 166 -8.33 0.94 1.51
C LYS A 166 -8.59 0.53 0.06
N GLN A 167 -9.80 0.72 -0.44
CA GLN A 167 -10.27 0.08 -1.67
C GLN A 167 -10.35 1.00 -2.90
N HIS A 168 -10.34 2.33 -2.72
CA HIS A 168 -10.47 3.26 -3.84
C HIS A 168 -9.39 3.02 -4.91
N ALA A 169 -9.81 3.10 -6.17
CA ALA A 169 -8.93 3.08 -7.30
C ALA A 169 -8.20 4.42 -7.38
N ALA A 170 -6.89 4.43 -7.19
CA ALA A 170 -6.11 5.60 -7.56
C ALA A 170 -6.17 5.71 -9.09
N LEU A 171 -6.68 6.82 -9.64
CA LEU A 171 -6.77 7.06 -11.09
C LEU A 171 -5.40 7.09 -11.80
N ALA A 172 -4.30 6.81 -11.10
CA ALA A 172 -2.95 6.65 -11.63
C ALA A 172 -2.75 5.37 -12.49
N LYS A 173 -3.81 4.83 -13.11
CA LYS A 173 -3.74 3.59 -13.89
C LYS A 173 -3.73 3.78 -15.42
N ASN A 174 -3.89 4.99 -15.96
CA ASN A 174 -4.10 5.15 -17.41
C ASN A 174 -2.95 5.73 -18.23
N VAL A 175 -1.75 6.00 -17.68
CA VAL A 175 -0.62 6.47 -18.51
C VAL A 175 0.31 5.33 -18.97
N GLN A 176 0.26 4.15 -18.34
CA GLN A 176 1.15 3.03 -18.71
C GLN A 176 0.54 2.10 -19.79
N GLY A 177 -0.69 2.36 -20.25
CA GLY A 177 -1.36 1.57 -21.30
C GLY A 177 -1.13 2.09 -22.73
N GLU A 178 -0.82 3.38 -22.92
CA GLU A 178 -0.69 3.98 -24.26
C GLU A 178 0.73 3.94 -24.84
N MET A 179 1.73 3.49 -24.09
CA MET A 179 3.12 3.37 -24.59
C MET A 179 3.54 1.93 -24.94
N SER A 180 2.62 0.96 -24.91
CA SER A 180 2.89 -0.43 -25.28
C SER A 180 2.30 -0.84 -26.63
N ASP A 181 1.68 0.09 -27.36
CA ASP A 181 1.11 -0.12 -28.71
C ASP A 181 1.53 1.00 -29.68
N ALA A 182 2.83 1.33 -29.70
CA ALA A 182 3.44 2.18 -30.73
C ALA A 182 4.83 1.65 -31.12
#